data_AF-A0AAQ0HIV1-F1
#
_entry.id   AF-A0AAQ0HIV1-F1
#
_cell.length_a   1.000
_cell.length_b   1.000
_cell.length_c   1.000
_cell.angle_alpha   90.00
_cell.angle_beta   90.00
_cell.angle_gamma   90.00
#
_symmetry.space_group_name_H-M   'P 1'
#
loop_
_entity.id
_entity.type
_entity.pdbx_description
1 polymer ?
#
loop_
_entity_poly.entity_id
_entity_poly.type
_entity_poly.pdbx_seq_one_letter_code
_entity_poly.pdbx_strand_id
1 'polypeptide(L)'
;MFGLTDEETAALVAARAAVQNAQSIVDRLERKIFDAESEAIRARRRTPRSSVAATLSANASPRQDFPKPASKRCSRSSSLSRLLYPPTPPPREAIIDTFGLVKSFGGLANTYSMGHAQTHQALRDAGINIWEEVARDWDRGISVKELSRRHGIGRDTVARWIRKTGRIVNPRNGNRRSDEALIVKTYRETYSVNKAAIAAGVAWATARAVLLRDDAWTEKRRKPASIFGSGAETARQSLPSC
;
A
#
# COMPACT_ATOMS: atom_id res chain seq x y z
N MET A 1 25.44 59.73 30.61
CA MET A 1 24.90 58.38 30.35
C MET A 1 24.85 57.66 31.68
N PHE A 2 23.66 57.53 32.27
CA PHE A 2 23.49 56.84 33.55
C PHE A 2 23.61 55.33 33.30
N GLY A 3 24.74 54.74 33.67
CA GLY A 3 24.88 53.29 33.74
C GLY A 3 24.08 52.75 34.92
N LEU A 4 23.54 51.54 34.79
CA LEU A 4 22.96 50.83 35.94
C LEU A 4 24.01 50.72 37.04
N THR A 5 23.61 51.03 38.25
CA THR A 5 24.45 50.86 39.44
C THR A 5 24.80 49.38 39.63
N ASP A 6 25.94 49.11 40.28
CA ASP A 6 26.40 47.73 40.47
C ASP A 6 25.36 46.87 41.21
N GLU A 7 24.59 47.46 42.14
CA GLU A 7 23.48 46.82 42.83
C GLU A 7 22.33 46.44 41.89
N GLU A 8 21.95 47.33 40.96
CA GLU A 8 20.91 47.06 39.97
C GLU A 8 21.34 45.98 38.97
N THR A 9 22.62 45.94 38.59
CA THR A 9 23.13 44.87 37.72
C THR A 9 23.14 43.52 38.42
N ALA A 10 23.52 43.46 39.71
CA ALA A 10 23.47 42.26 40.51
C ALA A 10 22.01 41.76 40.71
N ALA A 11 21.08 42.68 40.97
CA ALA A 11 19.66 42.37 41.07
C ALA A 11 19.09 41.80 39.76
N LEU A 12 19.50 42.36 38.61
CA LEU A 12 19.05 41.91 37.30
C LEU A 12 19.59 40.52 36.95
N VAL A 13 20.86 40.22 37.30
CA VAL A 13 21.45 38.89 37.15
C VAL A 13 20.74 37.87 38.04
N ALA A 14 20.46 38.22 39.30
CA ALA A 14 19.72 37.35 40.22
C ALA A 14 18.29 37.07 39.72
N ALA A 15 17.59 38.08 39.20
CA ALA A 15 16.25 37.93 38.63
C ALA A 15 16.26 37.01 37.39
N ARG A 16 17.26 37.15 36.50
CA ARG A 16 17.42 36.25 35.34
C ARG A 16 17.70 34.81 35.76
N ALA A 17 18.54 34.60 36.77
CA ALA A 17 18.82 33.27 37.31
C ALA A 17 17.56 32.63 37.92
N ALA A 18 16.73 33.41 38.63
CA ALA A 18 15.47 32.95 39.18
C ALA A 18 14.48 32.50 38.08
N VAL A 19 14.38 33.27 36.98
CA VAL A 19 13.53 32.91 35.83
C VAL A 19 14.02 31.63 35.15
N GLN A 20 15.33 31.47 34.96
CA GLN A 20 15.90 30.24 34.38
C GLN A 20 15.63 29.01 35.25
N ASN A 21 15.75 29.15 36.57
CA ASN A 21 15.41 28.09 37.50
C ASN A 21 13.92 27.74 37.43
N ALA A 22 13.03 28.73 37.42
CA ALA A 22 11.60 28.52 37.28
C ALA A 22 11.26 27.81 35.96
N GLN A 23 11.89 28.21 34.85
CA GLN A 23 11.70 27.56 33.55
C GLN A 23 12.16 26.09 33.57
N SER A 24 13.30 25.79 34.20
CA SER A 24 13.78 24.42 34.32
C SER A 24 12.83 23.51 35.12
N ILE A 25 12.11 24.09 36.09
CA ILE A 25 11.10 23.38 36.88
C ILE A 25 9.87 23.09 36.03
N VAL A 26 9.39 24.06 35.25
CA VAL A 26 8.27 23.90 34.33
C VAL A 26 8.57 22.81 33.31
N ASP A 27 9.71 22.88 32.62
CA ASP A 27 10.12 21.90 31.61
C ASP A 27 10.20 20.47 32.20
N ARG A 28 10.66 20.36 33.46
CA ARG A 28 10.71 19.08 34.17
C ARG A 28 9.32 18.53 34.47
N LEU A 29 8.35 19.38 34.82
CA LEU A 29 6.97 18.98 35.10
C LEU A 29 6.24 18.59 33.81
N GLU A 30 6.45 19.32 32.73
CA GLU A 30 5.88 18.99 31.40
C GLU A 30 6.35 17.62 30.91
N ARG A 31 7.64 17.29 31.07
CA ARG A 31 8.16 15.95 30.75
C ARG A 31 7.48 14.85 31.57
N LYS A 32 7.26 15.07 32.87
CA LYS A 32 6.55 14.10 33.72
C LYS A 32 5.11 13.89 33.29
N ILE A 33 4.41 14.96 32.87
CA ILE A 33 3.04 14.87 32.34
C ILE A 33 3.04 14.03 31.06
N PHE A 34 3.94 14.34 30.12
CA PHE A 34 4.06 13.60 28.87
C PHE A 34 4.35 12.11 29.08
N ASP A 35 5.30 11.79 29.98
CA ASP A 35 5.64 10.41 30.31
C ASP A 35 4.44 9.67 30.91
N ALA A 36 3.73 10.29 31.87
CA ALA A 36 2.53 9.74 32.50
C ALA A 36 1.39 9.50 31.49
N GLU A 37 1.15 10.43 30.56
CA GLU A 37 0.16 10.25 29.49
C GLU A 37 0.55 9.09 28.57
N SER A 38 1.82 9.01 28.19
CA SER A 38 2.34 7.93 27.34
C SER A 38 2.18 6.55 28.00
N GLU A 39 2.41 6.46 29.30
CA GLU A 39 2.22 5.24 30.09
C GLU A 39 0.74 4.88 30.23
N ALA A 40 -0.15 5.85 30.46
CA ALA A 40 -1.59 5.63 30.49
C ALA A 40 -2.12 5.08 29.16
N ILE A 41 -1.63 5.59 28.02
CA ILE A 41 -1.97 5.07 26.69
C ILE A 41 -1.47 3.63 26.52
N ARG A 42 -0.24 3.34 26.95
CA ARG A 42 0.31 1.97 26.89
C ARG A 42 -0.46 1.01 27.79
N ALA A 43 -0.87 1.44 28.99
CA ALA A 43 -1.68 0.67 29.92
C ALA A 43 -3.06 0.32 29.33
N ARG A 44 -3.74 1.29 28.70
CA ARG A 44 -5.02 1.06 27.99
C ARG A 44 -4.91 0.08 26.83
N ARG A 45 -3.74 -0.01 26.19
CA ARG A 45 -3.48 -1.00 25.13
C ARG A 45 -3.11 -2.38 25.68
N ARG A 46 -2.56 -2.44 26.90
CA ARG A 46 -2.16 -3.67 27.59
C ARG A 46 -3.29 -4.33 28.37
N THR A 47 -4.33 -3.60 28.77
CA THR A 47 -5.49 -4.20 29.42
C THR A 47 -6.19 -5.18 28.46
N PRO A 48 -6.23 -6.49 28.77
CA PRO A 48 -6.93 -7.44 27.94
C PRO A 48 -8.43 -7.13 28.01
N ARG A 49 -9.14 -7.23 26.87
CA ARG A 49 -10.61 -7.16 26.74
C ARG A 49 -11.33 -8.34 27.44
N SER A 50 -10.90 -8.75 28.63
CA SER A 50 -11.21 -10.06 29.21
C SER A 50 -12.25 -10.06 30.33
N SER A 51 -12.64 -8.92 30.92
CA SER A 51 -13.62 -8.95 32.04
C SER A 51 -15.08 -9.00 31.59
N VAL A 52 -15.40 -8.57 30.37
CA VAL A 52 -16.79 -8.65 29.82
C VAL A 52 -17.08 -10.04 29.23
N ALA A 53 -16.05 -10.83 28.94
CA ALA A 53 -16.21 -12.16 28.33
C ALA A 53 -16.61 -13.26 29.34
N ALA A 54 -16.29 -13.09 30.63
CA ALA A 54 -16.48 -14.15 31.63
C ALA A 54 -17.94 -14.35 32.05
N THR A 55 -18.75 -13.29 32.10
CA THR A 55 -20.16 -13.37 32.56
C THR A 55 -21.14 -13.86 31.49
N LEU A 56 -20.74 -13.88 30.21
CA LEU A 56 -21.59 -14.36 29.10
C LEU A 56 -21.40 -15.85 28.76
N SER A 57 -20.46 -16.53 29.42
CA SER A 57 -20.08 -17.92 29.09
C SER A 57 -20.95 -18.99 29.74
N ALA A 58 -21.78 -18.66 30.74
CA ALA A 58 -22.54 -19.68 31.50
C ALA A 58 -23.78 -20.23 30.78
N ASN A 59 -24.33 -19.51 29.77
CA ASN A 59 -25.55 -19.90 29.05
C ASN A 59 -25.39 -19.95 27.53
N ALA A 60 -24.16 -19.96 27.01
CA ALA A 60 -23.93 -20.02 25.58
C ALA A 60 -24.04 -21.47 25.07
N SER A 61 -25.14 -21.79 24.39
CA SER A 61 -25.14 -22.87 23.38
C SER A 61 -23.85 -22.77 22.55
N PRO A 62 -23.18 -23.89 22.19
CA PRO A 62 -21.89 -23.85 21.53
C PRO A 62 -21.98 -22.99 20.27
N ARG A 63 -21.49 -21.75 20.38
CA ARG A 63 -21.47 -20.79 19.29
C ARG A 63 -20.48 -21.37 18.28
N GLN A 64 -20.94 -21.60 17.05
CA GLN A 64 -20.01 -21.80 15.94
C GLN A 64 -19.30 -20.45 15.71
N ASP A 65 -18.17 -20.27 16.39
CA ASP A 65 -17.36 -19.04 16.33
C ASP A 65 -16.72 -18.82 14.95
N PHE A 66 -16.77 -19.83 14.08
CA PHE A 66 -16.23 -19.76 12.73
C PHE A 66 -17.25 -20.27 11.72
N PRO A 67 -17.37 -19.63 10.54
CA PRO A 67 -18.11 -20.23 9.44
C PRO A 67 -17.51 -21.62 9.15
N LYS A 68 -18.37 -22.64 9.00
CA LYS A 68 -17.94 -23.99 8.60
C LYS A 68 -16.90 -23.89 7.47
N PRO A 69 -15.81 -24.67 7.50
CA PRO A 69 -14.80 -24.66 6.42
C PRO A 69 -15.50 -24.87 5.08
N ALA A 70 -15.02 -24.20 4.02
CA ALA A 70 -15.71 -24.15 2.73
C ALA A 70 -16.09 -25.53 2.18
N SER A 71 -15.28 -26.56 2.46
CA SER A 71 -15.53 -27.97 2.11
C SER A 71 -16.73 -28.61 2.82
N LYS A 72 -17.12 -28.11 4.00
CA LYS A 72 -18.26 -28.60 4.82
C LYS A 72 -19.48 -27.69 4.77
N ARG A 73 -19.41 -26.62 3.98
CA ARG A 73 -20.61 -25.87 3.62
C ARG A 73 -21.30 -26.68 2.54
N CYS A 74 -22.40 -27.35 2.88
CA CYS A 74 -23.40 -27.65 1.86
C CYS A 74 -23.76 -26.30 1.26
N SER A 75 -23.26 -26.01 0.06
CA SER A 75 -23.82 -24.98 -0.78
C SER A 75 -25.27 -25.41 -0.93
N ARG A 76 -26.19 -24.83 -0.14
CA ARG A 76 -27.60 -24.84 -0.50
C ARG A 76 -27.58 -24.19 -1.86
N SER A 77 -27.61 -25.03 -2.89
CA SER A 77 -27.54 -24.53 -4.23
C SER A 77 -28.83 -23.73 -4.36
N SER A 78 -28.71 -22.41 -4.42
CA SER A 78 -29.78 -21.57 -4.96
C SER A 78 -29.90 -21.81 -6.48
N SER A 79 -29.52 -23.00 -6.95
CA SER A 79 -29.51 -23.42 -8.34
C SER A 79 -30.84 -24.04 -8.72
N LEU A 80 -31.63 -24.55 -7.76
CA LEU A 80 -32.93 -25.15 -8.12
C LEU A 80 -33.96 -24.11 -8.57
N SER A 81 -33.88 -22.86 -8.09
CA SER A 81 -34.73 -21.76 -8.56
C SER A 81 -34.28 -21.16 -9.90
N ARG A 82 -33.04 -21.44 -10.35
CA ARG A 82 -32.46 -20.88 -11.58
C ARG A 82 -32.40 -21.90 -12.73
N LEU A 83 -32.81 -23.13 -12.48
CA LEU A 83 -32.92 -24.21 -13.47
C LEU A 83 -34.31 -24.30 -14.11
N LEU A 84 -35.27 -23.51 -13.63
CA LEU A 84 -36.60 -23.40 -14.21
C LEU A 84 -36.59 -22.22 -15.18
N TYR A 85 -36.13 -22.50 -16.41
CA TYR A 85 -36.06 -21.59 -17.56
C TYR A 85 -35.05 -20.44 -17.44
N PRO A 86 -33.99 -20.36 -18.29
CA PRO A 86 -33.33 -19.08 -18.49
C PRO A 86 -34.39 -18.09 -19.00
N PRO A 87 -34.46 -16.87 -18.44
CA PRO A 87 -35.36 -15.86 -18.99
C PRO A 87 -35.05 -15.73 -20.47
N THR A 88 -36.09 -15.82 -21.31
CA THR A 88 -35.93 -15.63 -22.75
C THR A 88 -35.23 -14.30 -22.98
N PRO A 89 -34.11 -14.28 -23.73
CA PRO A 89 -33.38 -13.05 -23.94
C PRO A 89 -34.31 -12.05 -24.64
N PRO A 90 -34.32 -10.78 -24.20
CA PRO A 90 -35.13 -9.75 -24.83
C PRO A 90 -34.70 -9.54 -26.29
N PRO A 91 -35.58 -9.01 -27.15
CA PRO A 91 -35.24 -8.72 -28.53
C PRO A 91 -34.09 -7.71 -28.62
N ARG A 92 -33.29 -7.81 -29.68
CA ARG A 92 -32.08 -6.99 -29.91
C ARG A 92 -32.34 -5.48 -29.73
N GLU A 93 -33.50 -5.00 -30.17
CA GLU A 93 -33.84 -3.57 -30.20
C GLU A 93 -34.02 -3.03 -28.79
N ALA A 94 -34.75 -3.79 -27.94
CA ALA A 94 -34.92 -3.43 -26.53
C ALA A 94 -33.59 -3.38 -25.77
N ILE A 95 -32.62 -4.23 -26.13
CA ILE A 95 -31.28 -4.24 -25.54
C ILE A 95 -30.50 -2.96 -25.91
N ILE A 96 -30.58 -2.53 -27.17
CA ILE A 96 -29.90 -1.32 -27.65
C ILE A 96 -30.46 -0.09 -26.92
N ASP A 97 -31.79 0.03 -26.85
CA ASP A 97 -32.47 1.16 -26.22
C ASP A 97 -32.15 1.25 -24.72
N THR A 98 -32.32 0.13 -24.01
CA THR A 98 -32.03 0.09 -22.57
C THR A 98 -30.56 0.30 -22.26
N PHE A 99 -29.65 -0.24 -23.07
CA PHE A 99 -28.23 0.01 -22.88
C PHE A 99 -27.86 1.48 -23.18
N GLY A 100 -28.50 2.11 -24.18
CA GLY A 100 -28.35 3.53 -24.47
C GLY A 100 -28.76 4.43 -23.30
N LEU A 101 -29.83 4.05 -22.58
CA LEU A 101 -30.33 4.75 -21.39
C LEU A 101 -29.44 4.51 -20.16
N VAL A 102 -29.16 3.25 -19.85
CA VAL A 102 -28.54 2.83 -18.58
C VAL A 102 -27.00 2.91 -18.63
N LYS A 103 -26.41 2.73 -19.82
CA LYS A 103 -24.95 2.72 -20.07
C LYS A 103 -24.15 1.86 -19.08
N SER A 104 -24.76 0.80 -18.56
CA SER A 104 -24.16 -0.10 -17.58
C SER A 104 -24.49 -1.55 -17.90
N PHE A 105 -23.46 -2.40 -17.82
CA PHE A 105 -23.57 -3.84 -18.04
C PHE A 105 -24.39 -4.50 -16.93
N GLY A 106 -24.04 -4.24 -15.67
CA GLY A 106 -24.77 -4.75 -14.51
C GLY A 106 -26.18 -4.15 -14.40
N GLY A 107 -26.36 -2.89 -14.83
CA GLY A 107 -27.68 -2.28 -14.95
C GLY A 107 -28.59 -3.05 -15.90
N LEU A 108 -28.11 -3.33 -17.12
CA LEU A 108 -28.83 -4.13 -18.11
C LEU A 108 -29.15 -5.55 -17.60
N ALA A 109 -28.17 -6.20 -16.96
CA ALA A 109 -28.36 -7.53 -16.38
C ALA A 109 -29.47 -7.54 -15.33
N ASN A 110 -29.52 -6.51 -14.47
CA ASN A 110 -30.56 -6.37 -13.46
C ASN A 110 -31.94 -6.07 -14.06
N THR A 111 -32.02 -5.19 -15.07
CA THR A 111 -33.29 -4.83 -15.72
C THR A 111 -34.02 -6.04 -16.30
N TYR A 112 -33.27 -6.97 -16.90
CA TYR A 112 -33.83 -8.18 -17.51
C TYR A 112 -33.62 -9.46 -16.68
N SER A 113 -33.14 -9.33 -15.44
CA SER A 113 -32.81 -10.47 -14.57
C SER A 113 -31.92 -11.53 -15.24
N MET A 114 -31.04 -11.10 -16.16
CA MET A 114 -30.14 -11.97 -16.91
C MET A 114 -28.86 -12.27 -16.12
N GLY A 115 -28.29 -13.46 -16.34
CA GLY A 115 -26.94 -13.75 -15.87
C GLY A 115 -25.87 -13.05 -16.72
N HIS A 116 -24.69 -12.77 -16.16
CA HIS A 116 -23.61 -12.07 -16.89
C HIS A 116 -23.24 -12.69 -18.24
N ALA A 117 -23.25 -14.02 -18.37
CA ALA A 117 -22.97 -14.69 -19.63
C ALA A 117 -24.06 -14.41 -20.70
N GLN A 118 -25.33 -14.44 -20.29
CA GLN A 118 -26.46 -14.12 -21.17
C GLN A 118 -26.45 -12.65 -21.55
N THR A 119 -26.20 -11.73 -20.61
CA THR A 119 -26.08 -10.30 -20.90
C THR A 119 -24.94 -10.01 -21.89
N HIS A 120 -23.80 -10.70 -21.75
CA HIS A 120 -22.69 -10.55 -22.69
C HIS A 120 -23.05 -11.07 -24.08
N GLN A 121 -23.77 -12.18 -24.18
CA GLN A 121 -24.24 -12.71 -25.45
C GLN A 121 -25.28 -11.77 -26.09
N ALA A 122 -26.26 -11.30 -25.33
CA ALA A 122 -27.27 -10.36 -25.75
C ALA A 122 -26.68 -9.05 -26.31
N LEU A 123 -25.66 -8.49 -25.64
CA LEU A 123 -24.95 -7.31 -26.13
C LEU A 123 -24.18 -7.59 -27.43
N ARG A 124 -23.58 -8.77 -27.54
CA ARG A 124 -22.88 -9.19 -28.76
C ARG A 124 -23.84 -9.33 -29.94
N ASP A 125 -25.01 -9.93 -29.71
CA ASP A 125 -26.05 -10.12 -30.72
C ASP A 125 -26.68 -8.78 -31.14
N ALA A 126 -26.71 -7.80 -30.23
CA ALA A 126 -27.09 -6.41 -30.50
C ALA A 126 -25.97 -5.59 -31.19
N GLY A 127 -24.80 -6.17 -31.45
CA GLY A 127 -23.66 -5.48 -32.09
C GLY A 127 -22.87 -4.54 -31.15
N ILE A 128 -23.13 -4.58 -29.85
CA ILE A 128 -22.47 -3.73 -28.85
C ILE A 128 -21.26 -4.47 -28.26
N ASN A 129 -20.06 -3.98 -28.53
CA ASN A 129 -18.84 -4.50 -27.90
C ASN A 129 -18.58 -3.81 -26.56
N ILE A 130 -18.97 -4.47 -25.46
CA ILE A 130 -18.81 -3.94 -24.11
C ILE A 130 -17.34 -3.69 -23.72
N TRP A 131 -16.38 -4.44 -24.28
CA TRP A 131 -14.96 -4.22 -23.96
C TRP A 131 -14.48 -2.89 -24.52
N GLU A 132 -14.89 -2.53 -25.74
CA GLU A 132 -14.56 -1.24 -26.35
C GLU A 132 -15.27 -0.07 -25.69
N GLU A 133 -16.52 -0.24 -25.23
CA GLU A 133 -17.21 0.80 -24.43
C GLU A 133 -16.45 1.11 -23.14
N VAL A 134 -16.09 0.07 -22.37
CA VAL A 134 -15.31 0.22 -21.13
C VAL A 134 -13.93 0.81 -21.41
N ALA A 135 -13.32 0.44 -22.54
CA ALA A 135 -12.03 0.97 -22.94
C ALA A 135 -12.08 2.45 -23.38
N ARG A 136 -13.15 2.88 -24.05
CA ARG A 136 -13.40 4.31 -24.35
C ARG A 136 -13.57 5.14 -23.09
N ASP A 137 -14.29 4.62 -22.10
CA ASP A 137 -14.44 5.30 -20.82
C ASP A 137 -13.12 5.35 -20.02
N TRP A 138 -12.27 4.34 -20.16
CA TRP A 138 -10.90 4.37 -19.65
C TRP A 138 -10.05 5.46 -20.32
N ASP A 139 -10.13 5.60 -21.65
CA ASP A 139 -9.39 6.63 -22.39
C ASP A 139 -9.83 8.05 -22.00
N ARG A 140 -11.09 8.22 -21.56
CA ARG A 140 -11.60 9.47 -20.97
C ARG A 140 -11.05 9.75 -19.56
N GLY A 141 -10.18 8.90 -19.03
CA GLY A 141 -9.56 9.06 -17.72
C GLY A 141 -10.39 8.53 -16.55
N ILE A 142 -11.45 7.74 -16.81
CA ILE A 142 -12.25 7.15 -15.72
C ILE A 142 -11.45 6.03 -15.06
N SER A 143 -11.28 6.11 -13.74
CA SER A 143 -10.52 5.10 -13.00
C SER A 143 -11.17 3.71 -13.03
N VAL A 144 -10.36 2.64 -12.98
CA VAL A 144 -10.84 1.25 -12.90
C VAL A 144 -11.81 1.03 -11.73
N LYS A 145 -11.62 1.76 -10.62
CA LYS A 145 -12.51 1.70 -9.45
C LYS A 145 -13.91 2.20 -9.80
N GLU A 146 -14.01 3.30 -10.54
CA GLU A 146 -15.29 3.86 -10.92
C GLU A 146 -15.97 3.07 -12.04
N LEU A 147 -15.20 2.58 -13.03
CA LEU A 147 -15.71 1.65 -14.04
C LEU A 147 -16.32 0.39 -13.41
N SER A 148 -15.64 -0.18 -12.41
CA SER A 148 -16.12 -1.33 -11.64
C SER A 148 -17.45 -1.02 -10.94
N ARG A 149 -17.58 0.16 -10.35
CA ARG A 149 -18.82 0.61 -9.69
C ARG A 149 -19.96 0.80 -10.70
N ARG A 150 -19.69 1.47 -11.82
CA ARG A 150 -20.69 1.79 -12.85
C ARG A 150 -21.23 0.53 -13.52
N HIS A 151 -20.36 -0.37 -13.96
CA HIS A 151 -20.78 -1.56 -14.69
C HIS A 151 -21.14 -2.75 -13.80
N GLY A 152 -20.93 -2.67 -12.47
CA GLY A 152 -21.21 -3.76 -11.53
C GLY A 152 -20.24 -4.95 -11.68
N ILE A 153 -19.05 -4.71 -12.23
CA ILE A 153 -18.07 -5.75 -12.56
C ILE A 153 -16.86 -5.62 -11.64
N GLY A 154 -16.24 -6.74 -11.26
CA GLY A 154 -15.01 -6.74 -10.47
C GLY A 154 -13.85 -5.98 -11.15
N ARG A 155 -13.03 -5.27 -10.37
CA ARG A 155 -11.92 -4.44 -10.86
C ARG A 155 -10.92 -5.21 -11.74
N ASP A 156 -10.63 -6.47 -11.40
CA ASP A 156 -9.73 -7.31 -12.17
C ASP A 156 -10.30 -7.69 -13.54
N THR A 157 -11.62 -7.89 -13.62
CA THR A 157 -12.33 -8.16 -14.87
C THR A 157 -12.34 -6.92 -15.77
N VAL A 158 -12.58 -5.73 -15.20
CA VAL A 158 -12.48 -4.45 -15.93
C VAL A 158 -11.07 -4.27 -16.49
N ALA A 159 -10.03 -4.46 -15.67
CA ALA A 159 -8.65 -4.36 -16.13
C ALA A 159 -8.33 -5.39 -17.23
N ARG A 160 -8.89 -6.60 -17.15
CA ARG A 160 -8.75 -7.62 -18.19
C ARG A 160 -9.45 -7.21 -19.49
N TRP A 161 -10.63 -6.63 -19.43
CA TRP A 161 -11.37 -6.16 -20.61
C TRP A 161 -10.62 -5.04 -21.34
N ILE A 162 -10.09 -4.07 -20.60
CA ILE A 162 -9.27 -3.00 -21.18
C ILE A 162 -7.99 -3.58 -21.83
N ARG A 163 -7.33 -4.56 -21.20
CA ARG A 163 -6.16 -5.23 -21.83
C ARG A 163 -6.51 -6.00 -23.10
N LYS A 164 -7.71 -6.57 -23.19
CA LYS A 164 -8.16 -7.28 -24.40
C LYS A 164 -8.28 -6.36 -25.61
N THR A 165 -8.49 -5.06 -25.41
CA THR A 165 -8.54 -4.07 -26.49
C THR A 165 -7.15 -3.49 -26.82
N GLY A 166 -6.07 -4.07 -26.28
CA GLY A 166 -4.70 -3.65 -26.54
C GLY A 166 -4.22 -2.47 -25.69
N ARG A 167 -5.05 -1.94 -24.79
CA ARG A 167 -4.69 -0.80 -23.93
C ARG A 167 -3.90 -1.23 -22.70
N ILE A 168 -2.96 -0.38 -22.29
CA ILE A 168 -2.10 -0.63 -21.14
C ILE A 168 -2.86 -0.21 -19.87
N VAL A 169 -3.14 -1.18 -19.00
CA VAL A 169 -3.64 -0.92 -17.64
C VAL A 169 -2.51 -1.19 -16.67
N ASN A 170 -2.05 -0.13 -16.01
CA ASN A 170 -1.02 -0.25 -14.98
C ASN A 170 -1.50 -1.20 -13.87
N PRO A 171 -0.67 -2.19 -13.47
CA PRO A 171 -1.01 -3.06 -12.37
C PRO A 171 -1.16 -2.26 -11.08
N ARG A 172 -2.02 -2.74 -10.17
CA ARG A 172 -2.11 -2.22 -8.80
C ARG A 172 -0.71 -2.26 -8.16
N ASN A 173 -0.33 -1.24 -7.39
CA ASN A 173 1.03 -1.02 -6.85
C ASN A 173 1.75 -2.30 -6.33
N GLY A 174 1.04 -3.25 -5.71
CA GLY A 174 1.63 -4.50 -5.21
C GLY A 174 2.05 -5.52 -6.28
N ASN A 175 1.59 -5.36 -7.52
CA ASN A 175 1.92 -6.22 -8.68
C ASN A 175 2.77 -5.49 -9.72
N ARG A 176 3.20 -4.24 -9.44
CA ARG A 176 4.17 -3.58 -10.32
C ARG A 176 5.47 -4.36 -10.22
N ARG A 177 5.84 -5.06 -11.28
CA ARG A 177 7.17 -5.67 -11.37
C ARG A 177 8.17 -4.52 -11.33
N SER A 178 9.06 -4.59 -10.36
CA SER A 178 10.23 -3.72 -10.31
C SER A 178 11.08 -3.98 -11.54
N ASP A 179 11.83 -2.98 -11.99
CA ASP A 179 12.83 -3.19 -13.04
C ASP A 179 14.02 -3.96 -12.43
N GLU A 180 13.87 -5.28 -12.35
CA GLU A 180 14.83 -6.19 -11.72
C GLU A 180 16.23 -6.05 -12.36
N ALA A 181 16.28 -5.92 -13.68
CA ALA A 181 17.51 -5.68 -14.43
C ALA A 181 18.22 -4.37 -14.01
N LEU A 182 17.46 -3.31 -13.73
CA LEU A 182 18.02 -2.03 -13.28
C LEU A 182 18.60 -2.15 -11.87
N ILE A 183 17.92 -2.90 -10.98
CA ILE A 183 18.38 -3.17 -9.61
C ILE A 183 19.70 -3.95 -9.64
N VAL A 184 19.79 -5.00 -10.45
CA VAL A 184 21.00 -5.84 -10.55
C VAL A 184 22.15 -5.06 -11.17
N LYS A 185 21.90 -4.30 -12.25
CA LYS A 185 22.91 -3.46 -12.90
C LYS A 185 23.50 -2.43 -11.93
N THR A 186 22.65 -1.65 -11.28
CA THR A 186 23.08 -0.60 -10.33
C THR A 186 23.76 -1.17 -9.10
N TYR A 187 23.37 -2.37 -8.64
CA TYR A 187 24.08 -3.07 -7.58
C TYR A 187 25.47 -3.53 -8.02
N ARG A 188 25.63 -4.09 -9.22
CA ARG A 188 26.95 -4.48 -9.75
C ARG A 188 27.90 -3.28 -9.92
N GLU A 189 27.37 -2.12 -10.26
CA GLU A 189 28.15 -0.88 -10.41
C GLU A 189 28.52 -0.22 -9.07
N THR A 190 27.60 -0.19 -8.11
CA THR A 190 27.77 0.60 -6.87
C THR A 190 28.01 -0.23 -5.61
N TYR A 191 27.79 -1.54 -5.66
CA TYR A 191 27.79 -2.47 -4.54
C TYR A 191 26.88 -2.07 -3.37
N SER A 192 25.89 -1.20 -3.61
CA SER A 192 24.98 -0.68 -2.60
C SER A 192 23.54 -0.98 -2.93
N VAL A 193 22.90 -1.80 -2.08
CA VAL A 193 21.46 -2.11 -2.17
C VAL A 193 20.62 -0.85 -2.03
N ASN A 194 21.07 0.13 -1.23
CA ASN A 194 20.34 1.38 -1.04
C ASN A 194 20.36 2.24 -2.32
N LYS A 195 21.51 2.34 -2.99
CA LYS A 195 21.59 3.06 -4.28
C LYS A 195 20.76 2.37 -5.36
N ALA A 196 20.77 1.04 -5.40
CA ALA A 196 19.94 0.27 -6.33
C ALA A 196 18.44 0.45 -6.07
N ALA A 197 18.03 0.48 -4.80
CA ALA A 197 16.63 0.71 -4.43
C ALA A 197 16.14 2.12 -4.84
N ILE A 198 16.96 3.15 -4.60
CA ILE A 198 16.66 4.53 -5.02
C ILE A 198 16.59 4.62 -6.54
N ALA A 199 17.55 4.02 -7.25
CA ALA A 199 17.60 4.06 -8.71
C ALA A 199 16.37 3.40 -9.38
N ALA A 200 15.86 2.31 -8.80
CA ALA A 200 14.67 1.62 -9.29
C ALA A 200 13.35 2.14 -8.69
N GLY A 201 13.39 3.11 -7.76
CA GLY A 201 12.19 3.65 -7.10
C GLY A 201 11.44 2.62 -6.25
N VAL A 202 12.13 1.63 -5.69
CA VAL A 202 11.54 0.53 -4.92
C VAL A 202 11.95 0.59 -3.45
N ALA A 203 11.17 -0.06 -2.58
CA ALA A 203 11.56 -0.22 -1.18
C ALA A 203 12.85 -1.05 -1.08
N TRP A 204 13.71 -0.72 -0.12
CA TRP A 204 14.98 -1.42 0.12
C TRP A 204 14.82 -2.94 0.26
N ALA A 205 13.78 -3.39 0.98
CA ALA A 205 13.49 -4.81 1.17
C ALA A 205 13.17 -5.52 -0.15
N THR A 206 12.49 -4.84 -1.09
CA THR A 206 12.18 -5.36 -2.42
C THR A 206 13.46 -5.48 -3.26
N ALA A 207 14.33 -4.47 -3.25
CA ALA A 207 15.62 -4.53 -3.93
C ALA A 207 16.49 -5.67 -3.40
N ARG A 208 16.56 -5.85 -2.08
CA ARG A 208 17.25 -7.00 -1.45
C ARG A 208 16.67 -8.33 -1.89
N ALA A 209 15.34 -8.48 -1.90
CA ALA A 209 14.69 -9.72 -2.31
C ALA A 209 14.96 -10.09 -3.78
N VAL A 210 15.05 -9.10 -4.67
CA VAL A 210 15.43 -9.30 -6.08
C VAL A 210 16.88 -9.78 -6.17
N LEU A 211 17.82 -9.10 -5.51
CA LEU A 211 19.24 -9.47 -5.52
C LEU A 211 19.52 -10.84 -4.89
N LEU A 212 18.70 -11.26 -3.92
CA LEU A 212 18.74 -12.60 -3.32
C LEU A 212 18.29 -13.71 -4.28
N ARG A 213 17.31 -13.43 -5.17
CA ARG A 213 16.84 -14.39 -6.18
C ARG A 213 17.84 -14.56 -7.32
N ASP A 214 18.57 -13.50 -7.63
CA ASP A 214 19.52 -13.45 -8.74
C ASP A 214 20.92 -13.97 -8.35
N ASP A 215 21.08 -14.52 -7.13
CA ASP A 215 22.34 -14.95 -6.50
C ASP A 215 23.46 -13.89 -6.46
N ALA A 216 23.16 -12.65 -6.87
CA ALA A 216 24.09 -11.53 -6.88
C ALA A 216 24.44 -11.06 -5.46
N TRP A 217 23.61 -11.42 -4.48
CA TRP A 217 23.80 -11.06 -3.08
C TRP A 217 24.09 -12.31 -2.23
N THR A 218 25.37 -12.70 -2.17
CA THR A 218 25.82 -13.68 -1.17
C THR A 218 26.07 -12.96 0.15
N GLU A 219 25.32 -13.32 1.20
CA GLU A 219 25.43 -12.78 2.57
C GLU A 219 26.86 -12.94 3.17
N LYS A 220 27.69 -13.77 2.53
CA LYS A 220 29.13 -13.88 2.78
C LYS A 220 29.91 -13.28 1.60
N ARG A 221 30.38 -12.03 1.71
CA ARG A 221 31.82 -11.66 1.61
C ARG A 221 32.07 -10.14 1.47
N ARG A 222 32.98 -9.71 2.35
CA ARG A 222 34.06 -8.69 2.24
C ARG A 222 33.73 -7.38 1.51
N LYS A 223 33.68 -6.29 2.31
CA LYS A 223 34.09 -4.96 1.84
C LYS A 223 35.42 -5.10 1.07
N PRO A 224 35.58 -4.56 -0.15
CA PRO A 224 36.91 -4.38 -0.70
C PRO A 224 37.71 -3.52 0.30
N ALA A 225 38.92 -3.97 0.64
CA ALA A 225 39.84 -3.16 1.41
C ALA A 225 39.99 -1.81 0.70
N SER A 226 39.91 -0.73 1.48
CA SER A 226 40.10 0.63 1.03
C SER A 226 41.36 0.74 0.16
N ILE A 227 41.19 1.05 -1.12
CA ILE A 227 42.27 1.49 -2.00
C ILE A 227 42.55 2.96 -1.64
N PHE A 228 43.12 3.21 -0.46
CA PHE A 228 43.69 4.49 -0.06
C PHE A 228 44.77 4.20 0.98
N GLY A 229 45.99 3.99 0.48
CA GLY A 229 47.14 3.61 1.30
C GLY A 229 48.37 3.28 0.45
N SER A 230 48.74 4.16 -0.47
CA SER A 230 50.05 4.13 -1.13
C SER A 230 50.39 5.57 -1.51
N GLY A 231 51.20 6.19 -0.66
CA GLY A 231 51.57 7.60 -0.76
C GLY A 231 52.47 7.99 0.41
N ALA A 232 53.44 7.14 0.74
CA ALA A 232 54.52 7.46 1.66
C ALA A 232 55.77 6.72 1.17
N GLU A 233 56.32 7.18 0.05
CA GLU A 233 57.65 6.79 -0.39
C GLU A 233 58.62 7.91 -0.02
N THR A 234 59.19 7.74 1.16
CA THR A 234 60.17 8.61 1.79
C THR A 234 61.47 8.53 0.99
N ALA A 235 61.76 9.55 0.18
CA ALA A 235 63.04 9.70 -0.48
C ALA A 235 64.16 9.91 0.55
N ARG A 236 64.94 8.85 0.81
CA ARG A 236 66.29 8.94 1.40
C ARG A 236 67.27 8.40 0.36
N GLN A 237 67.89 9.29 -0.40
CA GLN A 237 69.15 9.01 -1.10
C GLN A 237 70.09 10.20 -0.91
N SER A 238 71.02 9.99 0.01
CA SER A 238 72.46 10.27 -0.04
C SER A 238 72.96 11.47 -0.85
N LEU A 239 73.52 12.44 -0.11
CA LEU A 239 74.45 13.46 -0.60
C LEU A 239 75.71 12.82 -1.21
N PRO A 240 76.24 13.34 -2.34
CA PRO A 240 77.63 13.12 -2.71
C PRO A 240 78.53 14.19 -2.07
N SER A 241 79.65 13.72 -1.53
CA SER A 241 80.77 14.53 -1.05
C SER A 241 81.39 15.38 -2.16
N CYS A 242 81.60 16.67 -1.87
CA CYS A 242 82.74 17.50 -2.26
C CYS A 242 82.86 18.62 -1.21
#